data_AF-A0A7Z9TF38-F1
#
_entry.id   AF-A0A7Z9TF38-F1
#
_cell.length_a   1.000
_cell.length_b   1.000
_cell.length_c   1.000
_cell.angle_alpha   90.00
_cell.angle_beta   90.00
_cell.angle_gamma   90.00
#
_symmetry.space_group_name_H-M   'P 1'
#
loop_
_entity.id
_entity.type
_entity.pdbx_description
1 polymer ?
#
loop_
_entity_poly.entity_id
_entity_poly.type
_entity_poly.pdbx_seq_one_letter_code
_entity_poly.pdbx_strand_id
1 'polypeptide(L)' 'MEETKARGLLIGRGGLYANAMRISPPLNITRSEVEEAIGILNDSFAAID' A
#
# COMPACT_ATOMS: atom_id res chain seq x y z
N MET A 1 -5.92 -3.91 3.95
CA MET A 1 -5.30 -2.80 4.70
C MET A 1 -4.60 -3.29 5.96
N GLU A 2 -5.21 -4.21 6.72
CA GLU A 2 -4.49 -4.83 7.84
C GLU A 2 -3.24 -5.60 7.38
N GLU A 3 -3.34 -6.37 6.30
CA GLU A 3 -2.20 -7.10 5.73
C GLU A 3 -1.03 -6.20 5.32
N THR A 4 -1.31 -5.08 4.64
CA THR A 4 -0.27 -4.11 4.24
C THR A 4 0.37 -3.47 5.46
N LYS A 5 -0.44 -3.11 6.47
CA LYS A 5 0.04 -2.52 7.73
C LYS A 5 0.91 -3.50 8.52
N ALA A 6 0.52 -4.77 8.59
CA ALA A 6 1.30 -5.83 9.24
C ALA A 6 2.67 -6.03 8.58
N ARG A 7 2.77 -5.79 7.27
CA ARG A 7 4.02 -5.85 6.48
C ARG A 7 4.77 -4.51 6.43
N GLY A 8 4.34 -3.51 7.19
CA GLY A 8 5.03 -2.21 7.29
C GLY A 8 4.66 -1.18 6.22
N LEU A 9 3.70 -1.47 5.32
CA LEU A 9 3.22 -0.53 4.32
C LEU A 9 1.96 0.21 4.77
N LEU A 10 2.08 1.52 4.94
CA LEU A 10 0.97 2.41 5.28
C LEU A 10 0.26 2.90 4.01
N ILE A 11 -1.03 2.59 3.90
CA ILE A 11 -1.90 3.06 2.83
C ILE A 11 -3.17 3.71 3.41
N GLY A 12 -3.70 4.71 2.70
CA GLY A 12 -4.92 5.41 3.08
C GLY A 12 -6.17 4.81 2.42
N ARG A 13 -7.31 4.95 3.10
CA ARG A 13 -8.64 4.71 2.51
C ARG A 13 -9.32 6.05 2.26
N GLY A 14 -9.89 6.23 1.07
CA GLY A 14 -10.60 7.45 0.71
C GLY A 14 -11.67 7.23 -0.35
N GLY A 15 -12.15 8.33 -0.95
CA GLY A 15 -13.28 8.33 -1.89
C GLY A 15 -14.63 8.46 -1.17
N LEU A 16 -15.67 8.85 -1.91
CA LEU A 16 -17.02 9.11 -1.36
C LEU A 16 -17.58 7.89 -0.61
N TYR A 17 -17.26 6.69 -1.09
CA TYR A 17 -17.72 5.42 -0.54
C TYR A 17 -16.63 4.65 0.21
N ALA A 18 -15.52 5.32 0.59
CA ALA A 18 -14.37 4.69 1.24
C ALA A 18 -13.80 3.48 0.48
N ASN A 19 -13.92 3.47 -0.85
CA ASN A 19 -13.55 2.36 -1.74
C ASN A 19 -12.28 2.63 -2.54
N ALA A 20 -11.64 3.79 -2.37
CA ALA A 20 -10.40 4.12 -3.05
C ALA A 20 -9.19 3.93 -2.12
N MET A 21 -8.21 3.15 -2.58
CA MET A 21 -6.89 3.10 -1.96
C MET A 21 -6.08 4.34 -2.36
N ARG A 22 -5.44 4.98 -1.38
CA ARG A 22 -4.62 6.18 -1.57
C ARG A 22 -3.20 5.93 -1.09
N ILE A 23 -2.24 6.47 -1.85
CA ILE A 23 -0.82 6.45 -1.54
C ILE A 23 -0.31 7.88 -1.72
N SER A 24 0.43 8.39 -0.73
CA SER A 24 1.01 9.73 -0.75
C SER A 24 2.42 9.65 -0.14
N PRO A 25 3.39 9.08 -0.88
CA PRO A 25 4.75 8.96 -0.37
C PRO A 25 5.43 10.34 -0.40
N PRO A 26 6.50 10.53 0.40
CA PRO A 26 7.40 11.65 0.23
C PRO A 26 7.94 11.73 -1.21
N LEU A 27 8.13 12.95 -1.75
CA LEU A 27 8.58 13.14 -3.13
C LEU A 27 10.07 12.85 -3.37
N ASN A 28 10.81 12.48 -2.33
CA ASN A 28 12.19 12.01 -2.39
C ASN A 28 12.31 10.48 -2.37
N ILE A 29 11.19 9.75 -2.49
CA ILE A 29 11.18 8.29 -2.56
C ILE A 29 11.96 7.78 -3.78
N THR A 30 12.71 6.70 -3.59
CA THR A 30 13.51 6.03 -4.60
C THR A 30 12.72 4.99 -5.38
N ARG A 31 13.23 4.58 -6.54
CA ARG A 31 12.63 3.48 -7.33
C ARG A 31 12.55 2.18 -6.53
N SER A 32 13.59 1.82 -5.79
CA SER A 32 13.64 0.58 -5.01
C SER A 32 12.60 0.55 -3.90
N GLU A 33 12.36 1.67 -3.22
CA GLU A 33 11.31 1.76 -2.19
C GLU A 33 9.90 1.63 -2.81
N VAL A 34 9.69 2.14 -4.03
CA VAL A 34 8.42 1.93 -4.75
C VAL A 34 8.25 0.46 -5.15
N GLU A 35 9.31 -0.20 -5.63
CA GLU A 35 9.29 -1.62 -5.97
C GLU A 35 9.00 -2.49 -4.74
N GLU A 36 9.60 -2.18 -3.59
CA GLU A 36 9.29 -2.83 -2.30
C GLU A 36 7.82 -2.65 -1.91
N ALA A 37 7.30 -1.42 -1.98
CA ALA A 37 5.89 -1.14 -1.67
C ALA A 37 4.93 -1.93 -2.58
N ILE A 38 5.24 -2.04 -3.87
CA ILE A 38 4.44 -2.85 -4.83
C ILE A 38 4.51 -4.34 -4.47
N GLY A 39 5.69 -4.85 -4.10
CA GLY A 39 5.85 -6.23 -3.63
C GLY A 39 4.98 -6.52 -2.42
N ILE A 40 5.01 -5.65 -1.41
CA ILE A 40 4.17 -5.77 -0.20
C ILE A 40 2.68 -5.73 -0.57
N LEU A 41 2.26 -4.89 -1.53
CA LEU A 41 0.87 -4.84 -1.99
C LEU A 41 0.45 -6.18 -2.60
N ASN A 42 1.26 -6.75 -3.50
CA ASN A 42 0.97 -8.04 -4.12
C ASN A 42 0.84 -9.16 -3.07
N ASP A 43 1.80 -9.27 -2.15
CA ASP A 43 1.78 -10.29 -1.10
C ASP A 43 0.59 -10.10 -0.15
N SER A 44 0.22 -8.85 0.12
CA SER A 44 -0.94 -8.54 0.94
C SER A 44 -2.24 -8.94 0.25
N PHE A 45 -2.38 -8.71 -1.06
CA PHE A 45 -3.58 -9.13 -1.79
C PHE A 45 -3.67 -10.64 -1.93
N ALA A 46 -2.56 -11.32 -2.22
CA ALA A 46 -2.51 -12.78 -2.31
C ALA A 46 -2.84 -13.47 -0.97
N ALA A 47 -2.63 -12.80 0.15
CA ALA A 47 -2.98 -13.32 1.48
C ALA A 47 -4.45 -13.13 1.88
N ILE A 48 -5.26 -12.41 1.07
CA ILE A 48 -6.67 -12.11 1.37
C ILE A 48 -7.62 -12.92 0.46
N ASP A 49 -7.18 -14.08 -0.03
CA ASP A 49 -8.10 -15.08 -0.60
C ASP A 49 -9.05 -15.65 0.47
#